data_AF-A0A1M4ECN2-F1
#
_entry.id   AF-A0A1M4ECN2-F1
#
_cell.length_a   1.000
_cell.length_b   1.000
_cell.length_c   1.000
_cell.angle_alpha   90.00
_cell.angle_beta   90.00
_cell.angle_gamma   90.00
#
_symmetry.space_group_name_H-M   'P 1'
#
loop_
_entity.id
_entity.type
_entity.pdbx_description
1 polymer ?
#
loop_
_entity_poly.entity_id
_entity_poly.type
_entity_poly.pdbx_seq_one_letter_code
_entity_poly.pdbx_strand_id
1 'polypeptide(L)'
;MAGLSVDYIVRLEQGRATSPSAQVLSALARALRLSEAEREHLFLLAGQPPPGPGKVPAHIPPSVRRLLDQLDGTALNVCDASWNIILWNPLWAALCGDASTWRRRERNVAWRIFTGGSHTPEQASRFEAAVVADLRAATARYPADAGLRSLIEDLRAVSPNFAHLWDTGAVGVHEPHTTTIHHPDAGTLTLDCDILTAPGSDLRIVAFTAAPGSAAADRLKLLTSSAPAP
;
A
#
# COMPACT_ATOMS: atom_id res chain seq x y z
N MET A 1 6.32 2.79 -35.24
CA MET A 1 5.84 4.15 -35.58
C MET A 1 4.58 4.42 -34.77
N ALA A 2 4.45 5.59 -34.14
CA ALA A 2 3.41 5.87 -33.14
C ALA A 2 1.96 5.91 -33.67
N GLY A 3 1.73 5.74 -34.98
CA GLY A 3 0.40 5.93 -35.58
C GLY A 3 -0.10 7.38 -35.53
N LEU A 4 0.78 8.33 -35.18
CA LEU A 4 0.52 9.77 -35.14
C LEU A 4 0.97 10.41 -36.46
N SER A 5 0.25 11.42 -36.93
CA SER A 5 0.67 12.17 -38.12
C SER A 5 1.92 13.00 -37.81
N VAL A 6 2.80 13.15 -38.81
CA VAL A 6 4.01 13.99 -38.70
C VAL A 6 3.64 15.43 -38.33
N ASP A 7 2.57 15.95 -38.93
CA ASP A 7 2.03 17.29 -38.62
C ASP A 7 1.63 17.45 -37.15
N TYR A 8 1.04 16.41 -36.55
CA TYR A 8 0.67 16.44 -35.14
C TYR A 8 1.90 16.46 -34.21
N ILE A 9 2.95 15.70 -34.54
CA ILE A 9 4.21 15.71 -33.78
C ILE A 9 4.88 17.08 -33.86
N VAL A 10 4.97 17.69 -35.04
CA VAL A 10 5.54 19.03 -35.23
C VAL A 10 4.79 20.08 -34.43
N ARG A 11 3.45 20.00 -34.38
CA ARG A 11 2.65 20.91 -33.57
C ARG A 11 2.88 20.72 -32.08
N LEU A 12 3.06 19.49 -31.62
CA LEU A 12 3.37 19.19 -30.22
C LEU A 12 4.73 19.76 -29.82
N GLU A 13 5.75 19.56 -30.65
CA GLU A 13 7.11 20.12 -30.43
C GLU A 13 7.12 21.66 -30.41
N GLN A 14 6.28 22.29 -31.22
CA GLN A 14 6.13 23.75 -31.27
C GLN A 14 5.24 24.32 -30.16
N GLY A 15 4.73 23.49 -29.23
CA GLY A 15 3.81 23.92 -28.17
C GLY A 15 2.42 24.34 -28.67
N ARG A 16 2.06 24.00 -29.91
CA ARG A 16 0.77 24.34 -30.57
C ARG A 16 -0.31 23.26 -30.39
N ALA A 17 0.00 22.20 -29.66
CA ALA A 17 -0.94 21.21 -29.17
C ALA A 17 -0.79 21.12 -27.64
N THR A 18 -1.77 21.62 -26.90
CA THR A 18 -1.66 21.91 -25.46
C THR A 18 -2.31 20.87 -24.54
N SER A 19 -2.91 19.81 -25.10
CA SER A 19 -3.52 18.72 -24.31
C SER A 19 -3.58 17.43 -25.12
N PRO A 20 -2.44 16.73 -25.31
CA PRO A 20 -2.41 15.42 -25.96
C PRO A 20 -3.24 14.40 -25.15
N SER A 21 -4.04 13.57 -25.84
CA SER A 21 -4.84 12.55 -25.17
C SER A 21 -3.97 11.43 -24.58
N ALA A 22 -4.53 10.66 -23.63
CA ALA A 22 -3.86 9.49 -23.07
C ALA A 22 -3.39 8.47 -24.14
N GLN A 23 -4.12 8.35 -25.25
CA GLN A 23 -3.75 7.49 -26.38
C GLN A 23 -2.50 8.03 -27.11
N VAL A 24 -2.43 9.33 -27.34
CA VAL A 24 -1.28 10.01 -27.96
C VAL A 24 -0.04 9.85 -27.07
N LEU A 25 -0.18 10.12 -25.76
CA LEU A 25 0.91 9.99 -24.80
C LEU A 25 1.41 8.55 -24.67
N SER A 26 0.51 7.57 -24.70
CA SER A 26 0.87 6.14 -24.70
C SER A 26 1.65 5.75 -25.97
N ALA A 27 1.28 6.30 -27.12
CA ALA A 27 1.96 6.06 -28.38
C ALA A 27 3.36 6.68 -28.40
N LEU A 28 3.51 7.88 -27.84
CA LEU A 28 4.81 8.56 -27.67
C LEU A 28 5.72 7.79 -26.71
N ALA A 29 5.23 7.40 -25.53
CA ALA A 29 6.00 6.62 -24.57
C ALA A 29 6.55 5.32 -25.17
N ARG A 30 5.74 4.62 -25.97
CA ARG A 30 6.16 3.41 -26.69
C ARG A 30 7.19 3.70 -27.77
N ALA A 31 7.00 4.76 -28.56
CA ALA A 31 7.91 5.14 -29.63
C ALA A 31 9.29 5.56 -29.11
N LEU A 32 9.31 6.26 -27.98
CA LEU A 32 10.51 6.74 -27.30
C LEU A 32 11.14 5.70 -26.36
N ARG A 33 10.50 4.53 -26.19
CA ARG A 33 10.93 3.45 -25.28
C ARG A 33 11.16 3.94 -23.84
N LEU A 34 10.27 4.81 -23.36
CA LEU A 34 10.34 5.35 -22.01
C LEU A 34 10.18 4.24 -20.97
N SER A 35 10.93 4.35 -19.87
CA SER A 35 10.71 3.58 -18.65
C SER A 35 9.35 3.92 -18.01
N GLU A 36 8.93 3.12 -17.03
CA GLU A 36 7.65 3.36 -16.34
C GLU A 36 7.60 4.74 -15.64
N ALA A 37 8.71 5.15 -15.01
CA ALA A 37 8.84 6.45 -14.37
C ALA A 37 8.83 7.61 -15.38
N GLU A 38 9.52 7.47 -16.51
CA GLU A 38 9.52 8.49 -17.58
C GLU A 38 8.15 8.59 -18.27
N ARG A 39 7.47 7.46 -18.44
CA ARG A 39 6.09 7.43 -18.95
C ARG A 39 5.15 8.11 -17.97
N GLU A 40 5.28 7.85 -16.67
CA GLU A 40 4.48 8.52 -15.65
C GLU A 40 4.71 10.04 -15.66
N HIS A 41 5.98 10.45 -15.72
CA HIS A 41 6.37 11.84 -15.81
C HIS A 41 5.83 12.54 -17.06
N LEU A 42 5.87 11.88 -18.22
CA LEU A 42 5.30 12.39 -19.48
C LEU A 42 3.79 12.68 -19.34
N PHE A 43 3.05 11.82 -18.66
CA PHE A 43 1.61 12.01 -18.44
C PHE A 43 1.32 13.14 -17.45
N LEU A 44 2.09 13.23 -16.36
CA LEU A 44 2.02 14.34 -15.41
C LEU A 44 2.30 15.69 -16.08
N LEU A 45 3.35 15.79 -16.90
CA LEU A 45 3.69 17.00 -17.66
C LEU A 45 2.56 17.41 -18.63
N ALA A 46 1.81 16.45 -19.14
CA ALA A 46 0.68 16.67 -20.04
C ALA A 46 -0.66 16.91 -19.31
N GLY A 47 -0.68 16.93 -17.97
CA GLY A 47 -1.91 17.04 -17.18
C GLY A 47 -2.88 15.88 -17.39
N GLN A 48 -2.37 14.70 -17.77
CA GLN A 48 -3.16 13.48 -17.96
C GLN A 48 -2.81 12.46 -16.86
N PRO A 49 -3.77 11.66 -16.37
CA PRO A 49 -3.46 10.56 -15.47
C PRO A 49 -2.62 9.51 -16.23
N PRO A 50 -1.48 9.06 -15.68
CA PRO A 50 -0.66 8.02 -16.30
C PRO A 50 -1.49 6.74 -16.51
N PRO A 51 -1.30 5.98 -17.60
CA PRO A 51 -1.97 4.71 -17.76
C PRO A 51 -1.32 3.79 -16.72
N GLY A 52 -2.05 3.49 -15.67
CA GLY A 52 -1.63 2.51 -14.69
C GLY A 52 -1.09 1.24 -15.34
N PRO A 53 -0.07 0.59 -14.77
CA PRO A 53 0.09 -0.83 -15.07
C PRO A 53 -1.26 -1.52 -14.77
N GLY A 54 -1.66 -2.48 -15.61
CA GLY A 54 -3.02 -3.02 -15.56
C GLY A 54 -3.37 -3.73 -14.25
N LYS A 55 -2.38 -3.99 -13.40
CA LYS A 55 -2.50 -4.63 -12.10
C LYS A 55 -1.52 -4.04 -11.09
N VAL A 56 -1.88 -4.11 -9.82
CA VAL A 56 -1.00 -3.77 -8.70
C VAL A 56 0.19 -4.73 -8.68
N PRO A 57 1.44 -4.23 -8.71
CA PRO A 57 2.61 -5.07 -8.74
C PRO A 57 2.80 -5.75 -7.39
N ALA A 58 3.05 -7.07 -7.43
CA ALA A 58 3.48 -7.84 -6.26
C ALA A 58 5.01 -8.01 -6.18
N HIS A 59 5.75 -7.26 -7.00
CA HIS A 59 7.21 -7.33 -7.00
C HIS A 59 7.78 -6.72 -5.72
N ILE A 60 8.65 -7.48 -5.04
CA ILE A 60 9.36 -7.03 -3.85
C ILE A 60 10.80 -6.70 -4.25
N PRO A 61 11.25 -5.44 -4.16
CA PRO A 61 12.62 -5.08 -4.42
C PRO A 61 13.58 -5.85 -3.50
N PRO A 62 14.77 -6.28 -4.00
CA PRO A 62 15.76 -6.97 -3.18
C PRO A 62 16.20 -6.18 -1.94
N SER A 63 16.19 -4.84 -2.00
CA SER A 63 16.47 -3.96 -0.86
C SER A 63 15.43 -4.09 0.26
N VAL A 64 14.15 -4.17 -0.09
CA VAL A 64 13.06 -4.35 0.88
C VAL A 64 13.17 -5.71 1.56
N ARG A 65 13.47 -6.77 0.80
CA ARG A 65 13.72 -8.10 1.38
C ARG A 65 14.88 -8.08 2.38
N ARG A 66 16.04 -7.54 1.98
CA ARG A 66 17.20 -7.42 2.87
C ARG A 66 16.91 -6.61 4.14
N LEU A 67 16.06 -5.58 4.04
CA LEU A 67 15.66 -4.79 5.21
C LEU A 67 14.89 -5.64 6.21
N LEU A 68 13.95 -6.48 5.75
CA LEU A 68 13.21 -7.38 6.63
C LEU A 68 14.12 -8.45 7.24
N ASP A 69 15.09 -8.96 6.48
CA ASP A 69 16.05 -9.97 6.93
C ASP A 69 17.09 -9.43 7.93
N GLN A 70 17.23 -8.10 8.06
CA GLN A 70 18.21 -7.46 8.95
C GLN A 70 17.58 -6.83 10.21
N LEU A 71 16.25 -6.67 10.23
CA LEU A 71 15.51 -6.03 11.32
C LEU A 71 14.74 -7.05 12.15
N ASP A 72 15.45 -8.07 12.65
CA ASP A 72 14.86 -9.19 13.39
C ASP A 72 14.23 -8.80 14.74
N GLY A 73 14.66 -7.66 15.30
CA GLY A 73 14.12 -7.10 16.54
C GLY A 73 12.84 -6.26 16.36
N THR A 74 12.31 -6.14 15.15
CA THR A 74 11.13 -5.34 14.83
C THR A 74 10.13 -6.17 14.03
N ALA A 75 8.87 -6.21 14.45
CA ALA A 75 7.83 -6.91 13.70
C ALA A 75 7.49 -6.11 12.44
N LEU A 76 7.71 -6.70 11.27
CA LEU A 76 7.54 -6.04 9.97
C LEU A 76 6.66 -6.84 9.02
N ASN A 77 5.75 -6.16 8.33
CA ASN A 77 5.14 -6.66 7.10
C ASN A 77 5.27 -5.66 5.95
N VAL A 78 5.11 -6.15 4.73
CA VAL A 78 5.07 -5.36 3.50
C VAL A 78 3.73 -5.57 2.84
N CYS A 79 3.09 -4.46 2.52
CA CYS A 79 1.84 -4.39 1.81
C CYS A 79 2.02 -3.81 0.40
N ASP A 80 1.27 -4.32 -0.56
CA ASP A 80 1.15 -3.70 -1.89
C ASP A 80 0.25 -2.44 -1.87
N ALA A 81 0.03 -1.84 -3.04
CA ALA A 81 -0.80 -0.65 -3.18
C ALA A 81 -2.26 -0.86 -2.74
N SER A 82 -2.75 -2.11 -2.74
CA SER A 82 -4.09 -2.50 -2.32
C SER A 82 -4.15 -2.95 -0.86
N TRP A 83 -3.07 -2.78 -0.08
CA TRP A 83 -2.95 -3.28 1.28
C TRP A 83 -2.96 -4.81 1.43
N ASN A 84 -2.64 -5.57 0.38
CA ASN A 84 -2.40 -7.00 0.51
C ASN A 84 -1.03 -7.22 1.14
N ILE A 85 -0.96 -8.06 2.17
CA ILE A 85 0.31 -8.48 2.76
C ILE A 85 1.02 -9.42 1.77
N ILE A 86 2.21 -9.02 1.32
CA ILE A 86 3.01 -9.77 0.34
C ILE A 86 4.33 -10.30 0.91
N LEU A 87 4.77 -9.78 2.05
CA LEU A 87 5.96 -10.24 2.78
C LEU A 87 5.81 -9.91 4.27
N TRP A 88 6.39 -10.72 5.14
CA TRP A 88 6.49 -10.46 6.58
C TRP A 88 7.69 -11.20 7.15
N ASN A 89 8.21 -10.72 8.28
CA ASN A 89 9.30 -11.40 8.99
C ASN A 89 8.75 -12.34 10.09
N PRO A 90 9.59 -13.26 10.64
CA PRO A 90 9.14 -14.23 11.65
C PRO A 90 8.55 -13.58 12.89
N LEU A 91 9.12 -12.45 13.36
CA LEU A 91 8.59 -11.74 14.52
C LEU A 91 7.19 -11.17 14.27
N TRP A 92 6.90 -10.69 13.06
CA TRP A 92 5.55 -10.29 12.69
C TRP A 92 4.58 -11.47 12.69
N ALA A 93 4.98 -12.64 12.16
CA ALA A 93 4.14 -13.83 12.20
C ALA A 93 3.88 -14.31 13.64
N ALA A 94 4.90 -14.24 14.52
CA ALA A 94 4.74 -14.54 15.93
C ALA A 94 3.80 -13.54 16.62
N LEU A 95 3.86 -12.25 16.29
CA LEU A 95 3.04 -11.21 16.90
C LEU A 95 1.58 -11.19 16.40
N CYS A 96 1.38 -11.33 15.09
CA CYS A 96 0.09 -11.11 14.42
C CYS A 96 -0.58 -12.39 13.92
N GLY A 97 0.12 -13.53 13.97
CA GLY A 97 -0.25 -14.81 13.36
C GLY A 97 0.37 -15.01 11.98
N ASP A 98 0.58 -16.27 11.58
CA ASP A 98 1.14 -16.59 10.27
C ASP A 98 0.12 -16.33 9.15
N ALA A 99 0.35 -15.26 8.40
CA ALA A 99 -0.47 -14.87 7.27
C ALA A 99 -0.49 -15.92 6.15
N SER A 100 0.43 -16.89 6.10
CA SER A 100 0.37 -17.97 5.10
C SER A 100 -0.90 -18.83 5.24
N THR A 101 -1.43 -18.92 6.47
CA THR A 101 -2.59 -19.75 6.83
C THR A 101 -3.94 -19.06 6.62
N TRP A 102 -3.93 -17.75 6.37
CA TRP A 102 -5.13 -16.93 6.31
C TRP A 102 -5.83 -16.99 4.95
N ARG A 103 -7.14 -16.78 4.97
CA ARG A 103 -7.91 -16.65 3.72
C ARG A 103 -7.48 -15.38 2.98
N ARG A 104 -7.72 -15.36 1.68
CA ARG A 104 -7.26 -14.28 0.79
C ARG A 104 -7.64 -12.87 1.29
N ARG A 105 -8.87 -12.66 1.79
CA ARG A 105 -9.32 -11.37 2.32
C ARG A 105 -8.72 -11.03 3.67
N GLU A 106 -8.53 -12.02 4.54
CA GLU A 106 -7.88 -11.85 5.83
C GLU A 106 -6.40 -11.46 5.70
N ARG A 107 -5.76 -11.76 4.56
CA ARG A 107 -4.41 -11.27 4.19
C ARG A 107 -4.37 -9.84 3.67
N ASN A 108 -5.50 -9.12 3.71
CA ASN A 108 -5.56 -7.71 3.35
C ASN A 108 -5.73 -6.86 4.62
N VAL A 109 -4.82 -5.92 4.85
CA VAL A 109 -4.83 -5.10 6.07
C VAL A 109 -6.04 -4.16 6.09
N ALA A 110 -6.39 -3.54 4.96
CA ALA A 110 -7.58 -2.69 4.88
C ALA A 110 -8.86 -3.50 5.20
N TRP A 111 -8.99 -4.71 4.67
CA TRP A 111 -10.08 -5.62 5.04
C TRP A 111 -10.15 -5.81 6.56
N ARG A 112 -9.03 -6.18 7.19
CA ARG A 112 -8.99 -6.40 8.65
C ARG A 112 -9.38 -5.16 9.45
N ILE A 113 -8.96 -3.97 9.03
CA ILE A 113 -9.30 -2.70 9.70
C ILE A 113 -10.82 -2.46 9.67
N PHE A 114 -11.44 -2.64 8.50
CA PHE A 114 -12.86 -2.34 8.33
C PHE A 114 -13.79 -3.48 8.75
N THR A 115 -13.27 -4.68 9.01
CA THR A 115 -14.04 -5.83 9.53
C THR A 115 -13.66 -6.26 10.94
N GLY A 116 -12.65 -5.64 11.56
CA GLY A 116 -12.14 -5.99 12.88
C GLY A 116 -11.57 -4.77 13.61
N GLY A 117 -12.02 -4.52 14.84
CA GLY A 117 -11.59 -3.36 15.61
C GLY A 117 -10.42 -3.68 16.56
N SER A 118 -9.38 -2.85 16.57
CA SER A 118 -8.41 -2.83 17.68
C SER A 118 -7.88 -1.43 18.06
N HIS A 119 -8.51 -0.37 17.55
CA HIS A 119 -8.08 1.01 17.76
C HIS A 119 -9.09 1.77 18.62
N THR A 120 -8.65 2.84 19.30
CA THR A 120 -9.59 3.81 19.88
C THR A 120 -10.41 4.47 18.76
N PRO A 121 -11.66 4.92 19.00
CA PRO A 121 -12.53 5.42 17.94
C PRO A 121 -11.94 6.58 17.12
N GLU A 122 -11.20 7.48 17.76
CA GLU A 122 -10.60 8.64 17.07
C GLU A 122 -9.39 8.23 16.21
N GLN A 123 -8.49 7.40 16.76
CA GLN A 123 -7.35 6.87 16.00
C GLN A 123 -7.83 5.98 14.86
N ALA A 124 -8.89 5.20 15.08
CA ALA A 124 -9.54 4.41 14.03
C ALA A 124 -10.00 5.32 12.89
N SER A 125 -10.74 6.40 13.20
CA SER A 125 -11.28 7.31 12.19
C SER A 125 -10.21 7.95 11.29
N ARG A 126 -9.12 8.47 11.87
CA ARG A 126 -8.03 9.06 11.07
C ARG A 126 -7.31 8.02 10.21
N PHE A 127 -7.02 6.87 10.79
CA PHE A 127 -6.33 5.79 10.10
C PHE A 127 -7.17 5.20 8.97
N GLU A 128 -8.46 4.97 9.21
CA GLU A 128 -9.43 4.52 8.21
C GLU A 128 -9.53 5.52 7.04
N ALA A 129 -9.56 6.83 7.31
CA ALA A 129 -9.55 7.86 6.27
C ALA A 129 -8.27 7.81 5.42
N ALA A 130 -7.10 7.62 6.04
CA ALA A 130 -5.83 7.46 5.33
C ALA A 130 -5.81 6.20 4.45
N VAL A 131 -6.31 5.06 4.96
CA VAL A 131 -6.43 3.81 4.19
C VAL A 131 -7.40 3.96 3.01
N VAL A 132 -8.52 4.67 3.19
CA VAL A 132 -9.45 4.95 2.08
C VAL A 132 -8.82 5.84 1.02
N ALA A 133 -8.07 6.88 1.44
CA ALA A 133 -7.34 7.75 0.53
C ALA A 133 -6.30 6.96 -0.30
N ASP A 134 -5.57 6.06 0.34
CA ASP A 134 -4.62 5.14 -0.31
C ASP A 134 -5.29 4.25 -1.35
N LEU A 135 -6.41 3.61 -0.99
CA LEU A 135 -7.14 2.72 -1.90
C LEU A 135 -7.74 3.47 -3.10
N ARG A 136 -8.15 4.73 -2.91
CA ARG A 136 -8.55 5.59 -4.03
C ARG A 136 -7.39 5.92 -4.95
N ALA A 137 -6.24 6.31 -4.38
CA ALA A 137 -5.04 6.57 -5.16
C ALA A 137 -4.61 5.32 -5.95
N ALA A 138 -4.67 4.13 -5.32
CA ALA A 138 -4.43 2.86 -5.99
C ALA A 138 -5.46 2.60 -7.10
N THR A 139 -6.75 2.88 -6.89
CA THR A 139 -7.78 2.65 -7.93
C THR A 139 -7.59 3.56 -9.14
N ALA A 140 -7.21 4.83 -8.91
CA ALA A 140 -6.88 5.77 -9.98
C ALA A 140 -5.60 5.34 -10.73
N ARG A 141 -4.61 4.83 -10.01
CA ARG A 141 -3.33 4.36 -10.56
C ARG A 141 -3.41 2.99 -11.21
N TYR A 142 -4.36 2.13 -10.84
CA TYR A 142 -4.47 0.74 -11.32
C TYR A 142 -5.91 0.40 -11.78
N PRO A 143 -6.49 1.14 -12.76
CA PRO A 143 -7.92 1.08 -13.07
C PRO A 143 -8.38 -0.29 -13.63
N ALA A 144 -7.46 -1.06 -14.21
CA ALA A 144 -7.75 -2.38 -14.77
C ALA A 144 -7.61 -3.53 -13.74
N ASP A 145 -7.17 -3.26 -12.52
CA ASP A 145 -6.98 -4.31 -11.51
C ASP A 145 -8.33 -4.82 -10.97
N ALA A 146 -8.72 -6.02 -11.39
CA ALA A 146 -9.95 -6.65 -10.94
C ALA A 146 -9.93 -7.07 -9.46
N GLY A 147 -8.74 -7.35 -8.90
CA GLY A 147 -8.58 -7.73 -7.50
C GLY A 147 -8.81 -6.53 -6.56
N LEU A 148 -8.25 -5.38 -6.91
CA LEU A 148 -8.50 -4.12 -6.23
C LEU A 148 -9.98 -3.71 -6.35
N ARG A 149 -10.56 -3.75 -7.56
CA ARG A 149 -11.98 -3.42 -7.74
C ARG A 149 -12.90 -4.28 -6.87
N SER A 150 -12.68 -5.60 -6.89
CA SER A 150 -13.43 -6.55 -6.05
C SER A 150 -13.19 -6.31 -4.55
N LEU A 151 -12.00 -5.89 -4.13
CA LEU A 151 -11.76 -5.50 -2.74
C LEU A 151 -12.62 -4.30 -2.32
N ILE A 152 -12.70 -3.27 -3.16
CA ILE A 152 -13.51 -2.08 -2.87
C ILE A 152 -15.00 -2.44 -2.81
N GLU A 153 -15.48 -3.25 -3.74
CA GLU A 153 -16.87 -3.73 -3.75
C GLU A 153 -17.20 -4.48 -2.46
N ASP A 154 -16.37 -5.45 -2.07
CA ASP A 154 -16.58 -6.22 -0.85
C ASP A 154 -16.53 -5.32 0.40
N LEU A 155 -15.55 -4.41 0.50
CA LEU A 155 -15.41 -3.48 1.62
C LEU A 155 -16.62 -2.55 1.77
N ARG A 156 -17.14 -2.02 0.66
CA ARG A 156 -18.38 -1.23 0.65
C ARG A 156 -19.60 -2.03 1.11
N ALA A 157 -19.64 -3.32 0.78
CA ALA A 157 -20.74 -4.19 1.18
C ALA A 157 -20.72 -4.56 2.67
N VAL A 158 -19.54 -4.76 3.25
CA VAL A 158 -19.40 -5.24 4.64
C VAL A 158 -19.21 -4.12 5.68
N SER A 159 -18.77 -2.93 5.27
CA SER A 159 -18.48 -1.82 6.19
C SER A 159 -19.19 -0.53 5.76
N PRO A 160 -20.28 -0.13 6.47
CA PRO A 160 -20.95 1.15 6.23
C PRO A 160 -20.02 2.35 6.40
N ASN A 161 -19.06 2.27 7.33
CA ASN A 161 -18.07 3.31 7.56
C ASN A 161 -17.11 3.44 6.36
N PHE A 162 -16.62 2.32 5.82
CA PHE A 162 -15.84 2.35 4.58
C PHE A 162 -16.63 2.98 3.43
N ALA A 163 -17.88 2.57 3.23
CA ALA A 163 -18.74 3.12 2.18
C ALA A 163 -18.92 4.63 2.33
N HIS A 164 -19.15 5.12 3.56
CA HIS A 164 -19.26 6.55 3.85
C HIS A 164 -17.98 7.31 3.52
N LEU A 165 -16.83 6.84 4.00
CA LEU A 165 -15.53 7.46 3.72
C LEU A 165 -15.20 7.42 2.23
N TRP A 166 -15.59 6.35 1.53
CA TRP A 166 -15.40 6.17 0.09
C TRP A 166 -16.31 7.06 -0.77
N ASP A 167 -17.52 7.37 -0.33
CA ASP A 167 -18.42 8.23 -1.11
C ASP A 167 -18.17 9.73 -0.87
N THR A 168 -17.66 10.10 0.30
CA THR A 168 -17.41 11.50 0.71
C THR A 168 -16.11 12.10 0.18
N GLY A 169 -15.27 11.34 -0.52
CA GLY A 169 -13.97 11.85 -0.96
C GLY A 169 -12.94 11.97 0.17
N ALA A 170 -13.10 11.28 1.31
CA ALA A 170 -12.21 11.38 2.47
C ALA A 170 -10.71 11.41 2.08
N VAL A 171 -10.01 12.45 2.55
CA VAL A 171 -8.56 12.62 2.41
C VAL A 171 -7.94 12.35 3.76
N GLY A 172 -6.84 11.60 3.78
CA GLY A 172 -6.11 11.29 4.99
C GLY A 172 -4.64 11.02 4.68
N VAL A 173 -3.82 11.16 5.71
CA VAL A 173 -2.38 10.83 5.68
C VAL A 173 -2.09 9.92 6.87
N HIS A 174 -1.13 9.02 6.71
CA HIS A 174 -0.68 8.19 7.83
C HIS A 174 0.07 9.05 8.83
N GLU A 175 -0.41 9.05 10.06
CA GLU A 175 0.24 9.65 11.21
C GLU A 175 0.79 8.53 12.11
N PRO A 176 1.88 8.78 12.85
CA PRO A 176 2.32 7.85 13.88
C PRO A 176 1.16 7.55 14.83
N HIS A 177 0.85 6.28 15.01
CA HIS A 177 -0.24 5.86 15.88
C HIS A 177 0.17 4.63 16.70
N THR A 178 -0.55 4.40 17.79
CA THR A 178 -0.42 3.16 18.55
C THR A 178 -1.47 2.16 18.11
N THR A 179 -1.15 0.88 18.21
CA THR A 179 -2.11 -0.21 18.07
C THR A 179 -2.04 -1.11 19.30
N THR A 180 -3.18 -1.71 19.66
CA THR A 180 -3.23 -2.69 20.73
C THR A 180 -3.49 -4.07 20.14
N ILE A 181 -2.60 -5.01 20.45
CA ILE A 181 -2.64 -6.41 20.00
C ILE A 181 -2.89 -7.29 21.23
N HIS A 182 -3.91 -8.14 21.16
CA HIS A 182 -4.17 -9.16 22.16
C HIS A 182 -3.54 -10.48 21.71
N HIS A 183 -2.39 -10.82 22.29
CA HIS A 183 -1.66 -12.04 21.97
C HIS A 183 -1.98 -13.15 22.99
N PRO A 184 -2.24 -14.40 22.55
CA PRO A 184 -2.59 -15.50 23.46
C PRO A 184 -1.51 -15.76 24.52
N ASP A 185 -0.24 -15.76 24.13
CA ASP A 185 0.86 -16.13 25.04
C ASP A 185 1.58 -14.93 25.66
N ALA A 186 1.46 -13.74 25.06
CA ALA A 186 2.20 -12.54 25.46
C ALA A 186 1.29 -11.48 26.10
N GLY A 187 -0.02 -11.76 26.18
CA GLY A 187 -1.03 -10.85 26.70
C GLY A 187 -1.26 -9.65 25.79
N THR A 188 -1.70 -8.53 26.37
CA THR A 188 -1.96 -7.29 25.63
C THR A 188 -0.65 -6.52 25.39
N LEU A 189 -0.35 -6.20 24.13
CA LEU A 189 0.76 -5.33 23.73
C LEU A 189 0.21 -4.04 23.12
N THR A 190 0.65 -2.89 23.64
CA THR A 190 0.45 -1.60 22.98
C THR A 190 1.76 -1.22 22.30
N LEU A 191 1.72 -1.08 20.98
CA LEU A 191 2.88 -0.88 20.13
C LEU A 191 2.70 0.36 19.28
N ASP A 192 3.80 1.06 19.01
CA ASP A 192 3.84 2.09 17.98
C ASP A 192 3.76 1.39 16.61
N CYS A 193 2.95 1.95 15.71
CA CYS A 193 2.71 1.45 14.37
C CYS A 193 3.08 2.53 13.36
N ASP A 194 4.18 2.29 12.65
CA ASP A 194 4.72 3.21 11.65
C ASP A 194 4.56 2.61 10.25
N ILE A 195 4.18 3.46 9.30
CA ILE A 195 4.02 3.08 7.89
C ILE A 195 5.03 3.85 7.05
N LEU A 196 5.93 3.11 6.42
CA LEU A 196 7.02 3.64 5.60
C LEU A 196 6.78 3.27 4.13
N THR A 197 6.88 4.23 3.21
CA THR A 197 6.75 3.96 1.78
C THR A 197 8.12 3.78 1.13
N ALA A 198 8.32 2.68 0.40
CA ALA A 198 9.57 2.42 -0.29
C ALA A 198 9.66 3.25 -1.59
N PRO A 199 10.68 4.14 -1.76
CA PRO A 199 10.78 5.00 -2.93
C PRO A 199 10.79 4.23 -4.26
N GLY A 200 10.07 4.76 -5.26
CA GLY A 200 9.97 4.12 -6.58
C GLY A 200 9.11 2.85 -6.60
N SER A 201 8.37 2.57 -5.53
CA SER A 201 7.38 1.49 -5.45
C SER A 201 6.13 1.98 -4.70
N ASP A 202 5.02 1.26 -4.88
CA ASP A 202 3.80 1.49 -4.08
C ASP A 202 3.72 0.56 -2.86
N LEU A 203 4.87 0.06 -2.41
CA LEU A 203 4.97 -0.80 -1.24
C LEU A 203 4.96 0.03 0.03
N ARG A 204 4.19 -0.45 1.01
CA ARG A 204 4.16 0.04 2.39
C ARG A 204 4.84 -0.98 3.29
N ILE A 205 5.80 -0.55 4.08
CA ILE A 205 6.40 -1.32 5.16
C ILE A 205 5.71 -0.89 6.45
N VAL A 206 5.04 -1.82 7.11
CA VAL A 206 4.36 -1.57 8.39
C VAL A 206 5.22 -2.14 9.50
N ALA A 207 5.66 -1.28 10.42
CA ALA A 207 6.53 -1.62 11.52
C ALA A 207 5.81 -1.48 12.86
N PHE A 208 5.92 -2.51 13.69
CA PHE A 208 5.49 -2.44 15.08
C PHE A 208 6.70 -2.37 16.00
N THR A 209 6.77 -1.30 16.79
CA THR A 209 7.86 -1.05 17.73
C THR A 209 7.33 -0.76 19.13
N ALA A 210 8.23 -0.82 20.11
CA ALA A 210 7.94 -0.45 21.50
C ALA A 210 9.10 0.37 22.04
N ALA A 211 8.80 1.34 22.90
CA ALA A 211 9.82 2.13 23.57
C ALA A 211 10.83 1.24 24.33
N PRO A 212 12.15 1.47 24.21
CA PRO A 212 13.16 0.70 24.92
C PRO A 212 12.91 0.67 26.44
N GLY A 213 13.04 -0.50 27.05
CA GLY A 213 12.81 -0.70 28.49
C GLY A 213 11.34 -0.76 28.91
N SER A 214 10.39 -0.70 27.97
CA SER A 214 8.97 -0.90 28.26
C SER A 214 8.61 -2.38 28.39
N ALA A 215 7.51 -2.67 29.11
CA ALA A 215 6.97 -4.03 29.20
C ALA A 215 6.59 -4.62 27.83
N ALA A 216 6.17 -3.77 26.88
CA ALA A 216 5.88 -4.19 25.51
C ALA A 216 7.16 -4.62 24.76
N ALA A 217 8.27 -3.91 24.96
CA ALA A 217 9.57 -4.28 24.39
C ALA A 217 10.07 -5.63 24.94
N ASP A 218 9.87 -5.90 26.23
CA ASP A 218 10.25 -7.19 26.81
C ASP A 218 9.35 -8.33 26.32
N ARG A 219 8.04 -8.09 26.15
CA ARG A 219 7.12 -9.07 25.54
C ARG A 219 7.46 -9.37 24.08
N LEU A 220 7.85 -8.36 23.29
CA LEU A 220 8.30 -8.58 21.91
C LEU A 220 9.55 -9.48 21.85
N LYS A 221 10.53 -9.28 22.75
CA LYS A 221 11.72 -10.14 22.81
C LYS A 221 11.38 -11.60 23.12
N LEU A 222 10.37 -11.84 23.97
CA LEU A 222 9.91 -13.21 24.26
C LEU A 222 9.39 -13.90 23.00
N LEU A 223 8.64 -13.18 22.15
CA LEU A 223 8.15 -13.70 20.87
C LEU A 223 9.28 -13.96 19.87
N THR A 224 10.34 -13.16 19.88
CA THR A 224 11.53 -13.40 19.04
C THR A 224 12.22 -14.72 19.42
N SER A 225 12.27 -15.05 20.72
CA SER A 225 12.94 -16.27 21.22
C SER A 225 12.18 -17.57 20.93
N SER A 226 10.89 -17.51 20.63
CA SER A 226 10.04 -18.65 20.30
C SER A 226 9.77 -18.83 18.81
N ALA A 227 10.09 -17.82 17.99
CA ALA A 227 9.97 -17.91 16.55
C ALA A 227 11.05 -18.86 15.99
N PRO A 228 10.70 -19.79 15.07
CA PRO A 228 11.69 -20.61 14.41
C PRO A 228 12.69 -19.71 13.67
N ALA A 229 13.99 -20.00 13.81
CA ALA A 229 15.02 -19.35 13.01
C ALA A 229 14.74 -19.60 11.51
N PRO A 230 15.05 -18.62 10.63
CA PRO A 230 14.74 -18.69 9.20
C PRO A 230 15.36 -19.90 8.48
#